data_AF-A0A0W0XTW2-F1
#
_entry.id   AF-A0A0W0XTW2-F1
#
_cell.length_a   1.000
_cell.length_b   1.000
_cell.length_c   1.000
_cell.angle_alpha   90.00
_cell.angle_beta   90.00
_cell.angle_gamma   90.00
#
_symmetry.space_group_name_H-M   'P 1'
#
loop_
_entity.id
_entity.type
_entity.pdbx_description
1 polymer ?
#
loop_
_entity_poly.entity_id
_entity_poly.type
_entity_poly.pdbx_seq_one_letter_code
_entity_poly.pdbx_strand_id
1 'polypeptide(L)'
;MKKFAITALSCLCFNSAQAGDVDMWEHIGKLQDQMVLVSNQIIVLANRIASIPAGPQGPQGIPGQKGERGPAGHYQAGSGIRIEGEVISANIITHQIGELYQGGIVFWVDNTGQHGLIASKNDVNSEGIQWRNGESGNKITNARADGIGAGESNTRLIIAEQTIDNQTGQFAALLANQYSVSEDGETPCVTPANPQSLCYGGWYLPSIYELSLLKANLQPQGLASFAPDYYWSSTECGVSKAWLQNFSTGEVLASDKSSTLGHVRAVRQF
;
A
#
# COMPACT_ATOMS: atom_id res chain seq x y z
N MET A 1 -20.54 -60.73 -9.84
CA MET A 1 -19.88 -61.96 -10.30
C MET A 1 -20.86 -62.78 -11.14
N LYS A 2 -20.49 -63.06 -12.39
CA LYS A 2 -20.93 -64.14 -13.29
C LYS A 2 -22.44 -64.52 -13.31
N LYS A 3 -23.15 -64.04 -14.35
CA LYS A 3 -24.32 -64.71 -14.92
C LYS A 3 -23.89 -66.13 -15.32
N PHE A 4 -24.32 -67.15 -14.56
CA PHE A 4 -24.16 -68.53 -14.97
C PHE A 4 -25.27 -68.87 -15.95
N ALA A 5 -24.87 -68.98 -17.22
CA ALA A 5 -25.61 -69.72 -18.22
C ALA A 5 -25.65 -71.19 -17.81
N ILE A 6 -26.84 -71.79 -17.78
CA ILE A 6 -26.99 -73.23 -17.91
C ILE A 6 -27.76 -73.45 -19.21
N THR A 7 -26.97 -73.62 -20.26
CA THR A 7 -27.40 -74.13 -21.56
C THR A 7 -27.13 -75.63 -21.56
N ALA A 8 -28.18 -76.45 -21.59
CA ALA A 8 -28.13 -77.87 -21.97
C ALA A 8 -29.59 -78.35 -22.12
N LEU A 9 -30.03 -79.04 -23.16
CA LEU A 9 -29.32 -79.65 -24.27
C LEU A 9 -30.34 -79.92 -25.40
N SER A 10 -29.97 -79.54 -26.60
CA SER A 10 -30.16 -80.24 -27.88
C SER A 10 -31.35 -81.19 -28.09
N CYS A 11 -32.13 -80.83 -29.10
CA CYS A 11 -32.66 -81.72 -30.13
C CYS A 11 -31.69 -82.90 -30.43
N LEU A 12 -32.12 -84.13 -30.16
CA LEU A 12 -31.58 -85.34 -30.79
C LEU A 12 -32.75 -86.29 -31.08
N CYS A 13 -33.19 -86.25 -32.32
CA CYS A 13 -34.02 -87.27 -32.93
C CYS A 13 -33.26 -88.60 -32.93
N PHE A 14 -33.86 -89.66 -32.41
CA PHE A 14 -33.67 -91.00 -32.98
C PHE A 14 -35.03 -91.66 -33.13
N ASN A 15 -35.43 -91.73 -34.40
CA ASN A 15 -36.20 -92.82 -34.97
C ASN A 15 -35.82 -94.15 -34.31
N SER A 16 -36.71 -94.69 -33.48
CA SER A 16 -37.44 -95.94 -33.76
C SER A 16 -37.99 -96.52 -32.45
N ALA A 17 -39.12 -95.99 -31.97
CA ALA A 17 -39.99 -96.72 -31.07
C ALA A 17 -41.36 -96.81 -31.77
N GLN A 18 -41.69 -98.02 -32.21
CA GLN A 18 -42.90 -98.37 -32.94
C GLN A 18 -44.15 -97.88 -32.21
N ALA A 19 -45.20 -97.55 -32.96
CA ALA A 19 -46.52 -97.17 -32.48
C ALA A 19 -47.19 -98.29 -31.64
N GLY A 20 -46.85 -98.36 -30.35
CA GLY A 20 -47.41 -99.32 -29.39
C GLY A 20 -47.24 -98.94 -27.91
N ASP A 21 -46.28 -98.08 -27.54
CA ASP A 21 -46.00 -97.74 -26.14
C ASP A 21 -46.68 -96.44 -25.68
N VAL A 22 -48.00 -96.49 -25.48
CA VAL A 22 -48.80 -95.36 -24.95
C VAL A 22 -48.35 -94.97 -23.53
N ASP A 23 -47.94 -95.95 -22.73
CA ASP A 23 -47.45 -95.76 -21.35
C ASP A 23 -46.18 -94.91 -21.29
N MET A 24 -45.29 -95.02 -22.27
CA MET A 24 -44.03 -94.28 -22.28
C MET A 24 -44.26 -92.77 -22.47
N TRP A 25 -45.20 -92.41 -23.34
CA TRP A 25 -45.59 -91.03 -23.58
C TRP A 25 -46.38 -90.43 -22.40
N GLU A 26 -47.21 -91.22 -21.72
CA GLU A 26 -47.89 -90.78 -20.49
C GLU A 26 -46.88 -90.52 -19.35
N HIS A 27 -45.83 -91.36 -19.24
CA HIS A 27 -44.77 -91.16 -18.26
C HIS A 27 -43.92 -89.92 -18.55
N ILE A 28 -43.59 -89.67 -19.83
CA ILE A 28 -42.90 -88.45 -20.27
C ILE A 28 -43.75 -87.21 -19.96
N GLY A 29 -45.07 -87.26 -20.17
CA GLY A 29 -46.00 -86.18 -19.81
C GLY A 29 -45.99 -85.88 -18.32
N LYS A 30 -46.09 -86.92 -17.47
CA LYS A 30 -46.02 -86.77 -16.00
C LYS A 30 -44.68 -86.18 -15.53
N LEU A 31 -43.57 -86.56 -16.17
CA LEU A 31 -42.25 -86.00 -15.88
C LEU A 31 -42.16 -84.52 -16.28
N GLN A 32 -42.75 -84.12 -17.41
CA GLN A 32 -42.83 -82.71 -17.82
C GLN A 32 -43.66 -81.89 -16.83
N ASP A 33 -44.82 -82.39 -16.37
CA ASP A 33 -45.65 -81.72 -15.37
C ASP A 33 -44.93 -81.56 -14.02
N GLN A 34 -44.23 -82.60 -13.57
CA GLN A 34 -43.41 -82.53 -12.37
C GLN A 34 -42.27 -81.51 -12.49
N MET A 35 -41.63 -81.42 -13.66
CA MET A 35 -40.57 -80.45 -13.91
C MET A 35 -41.08 -79.01 -13.84
N VAL A 36 -42.30 -78.74 -14.35
CA VAL A 36 -42.96 -77.43 -14.24
C VAL A 36 -43.27 -77.10 -12.79
N LEU A 37 -43.79 -78.06 -12.01
CA LEU A 37 -44.09 -77.85 -10.59
C LEU A 37 -42.85 -77.50 -9.78
N VAL A 38 -41.75 -78.23 -10.00
CA VAL A 38 -40.48 -78.00 -9.32
C VAL A 38 -39.89 -76.64 -9.71
N SER A 39 -39.96 -76.24 -10.99
CA SER A 39 -39.54 -74.90 -11.43
C SER A 39 -40.29 -73.80 -10.69
N ASN A 40 -41.62 -73.93 -10.54
CA ASN A 40 -42.42 -72.94 -9.82
C ASN A 40 -42.06 -72.87 -8.33
N GLN A 41 -41.78 -74.00 -7.69
CA GLN A 41 -41.33 -74.02 -6.29
C GLN A 41 -39.96 -73.34 -6.12
N ILE A 42 -39.03 -73.55 -7.05
CA ILE A 42 -37.72 -72.88 -7.05
C ILE A 42 -37.88 -71.36 -7.15
N ILE A 43 -38.78 -70.88 -8.02
CA ILE A 43 -39.07 -69.45 -8.18
C ILE A 43 -39.63 -68.86 -6.87
N VAL A 44 -40.57 -69.55 -6.23
CA VAL A 44 -41.15 -69.10 -4.95
C VAL A 44 -40.08 -69.04 -3.86
N LEU A 45 -39.20 -70.04 -3.76
CA LEU A 45 -38.12 -70.05 -2.76
C LEU A 45 -37.09 -68.96 -3.02
N ALA A 46 -36.71 -68.72 -4.27
CA ALA A 46 -35.81 -67.63 -4.64
C ALA A 46 -36.37 -66.25 -4.21
N ASN A 47 -37.67 -66.03 -4.41
CA ASN A 47 -38.34 -64.80 -3.97
C ASN A 47 -38.37 -64.67 -2.44
N ARG A 48 -38.53 -65.77 -1.69
CA ARG A 48 -38.47 -65.76 -0.22
C ARG A 48 -37.07 -65.49 0.33
N ILE A 49 -36.02 -65.93 -0.36
CA ILE A 49 -34.63 -65.62 0.03
C ILE A 49 -34.33 -64.15 -0.25
N ALA A 50 -34.81 -63.61 -1.37
CA ALA A 50 -34.64 -62.20 -1.74
C ALA A 50 -35.34 -61.24 -0.77
N SER A 51 -36.38 -61.68 -0.06
CA SER A 51 -37.14 -60.87 0.90
C SER A 51 -36.63 -60.95 2.35
N ILE A 52 -35.51 -61.63 2.61
CA ILE A 52 -34.87 -61.62 3.93
C ILE A 52 -34.22 -60.23 4.13
N PRO A 53 -34.69 -59.41 5.08
CA PRO A 53 -34.11 -58.09 5.31
C PRO A 53 -32.68 -58.22 5.85
N ALA A 54 -31.78 -57.33 5.43
CA ALA A 54 -30.47 -57.22 6.06
C ALA A 54 -30.63 -56.86 7.54
N GLY A 55 -29.79 -57.43 8.40
CA GLY A 55 -29.78 -57.10 9.82
C GLY A 55 -29.50 -55.60 10.05
N PRO A 56 -30.01 -54.99 11.13
CA PRO A 56 -29.77 -53.59 11.42
C PRO A 56 -28.26 -53.30 11.54
N GLN A 57 -27.81 -52.22 10.90
CA GLN A 57 -26.43 -51.75 11.02
C GLN A 57 -26.14 -51.37 12.47
N GLY A 58 -25.01 -51.83 13.01
CA GLY A 58 -24.60 -51.50 14.38
C GLY A 58 -24.47 -49.98 14.61
N PRO A 59 -24.62 -49.50 15.86
CA PRO A 59 -24.53 -48.07 16.15
C PRO A 59 -23.17 -47.52 15.74
N GLN A 60 -23.16 -46.31 15.15
CA GLN A 60 -21.95 -45.62 14.77
C GLN A 60 -21.09 -45.35 16.02
N GLY A 61 -19.78 -45.61 15.92
CA GLY A 61 -18.83 -45.33 17.01
C GLY A 61 -18.81 -43.84 17.38
N ILE A 62 -18.62 -43.55 18.66
CA ILE A 62 -18.47 -42.17 19.17
C ILE A 62 -17.30 -41.46 18.45
N PRO A 63 -17.49 -40.24 17.93
CA PRO A 63 -16.41 -39.44 17.37
C PRO A 63 -15.25 -39.27 18.37
N GLY A 64 -14.01 -39.39 17.87
CA GLY A 64 -12.82 -39.18 18.70
C GLY A 64 -12.74 -37.76 19.27
N GLN A 65 -12.12 -37.60 20.43
CA GLN A 65 -11.93 -36.28 21.04
C GLN A 65 -11.12 -35.36 20.12
N LYS A 66 -11.51 -34.09 20.06
CA LYS A 66 -10.75 -33.06 19.34
C LYS A 66 -9.33 -32.99 19.92
N GLY A 67 -8.32 -33.13 19.08
CA GLY A 67 -6.92 -33.06 19.48
C GLY A 67 -6.59 -31.72 20.16
N GLU A 68 -5.61 -31.74 21.06
CA GLU A 68 -5.13 -30.55 21.76
C GLU A 68 -4.63 -29.48 20.77
N ARG A 69 -4.82 -28.21 21.12
CA ARG A 69 -4.26 -27.10 20.34
C ARG A 69 -2.74 -27.19 20.44
N GLY A 70 -2.05 -27.20 19.30
CA GLY A 70 -0.58 -27.17 19.26
C GLY A 70 0.01 -25.97 20.00
N PRO A 71 1.30 -26.01 20.38
CA PRO A 71 1.96 -24.92 21.10
C PRO A 71 1.88 -23.61 20.32
N ALA A 72 1.76 -22.49 21.04
CA ALA A 72 1.77 -21.16 20.44
C ALA A 72 3.08 -20.96 19.65
N GLY A 73 2.97 -20.56 18.38
CA GLY A 73 4.14 -20.24 17.56
C GLY A 73 4.87 -19.02 18.12
N HIS A 74 6.20 -19.06 18.12
CA HIS A 74 7.01 -17.88 18.39
C HIS A 74 7.12 -17.05 17.11
N TYR A 75 6.54 -15.85 17.11
CA TYR A 75 6.65 -14.90 16.01
C TYR A 75 7.71 -13.86 16.33
N GLN A 76 8.57 -13.56 15.35
CA GLN A 76 9.48 -12.42 15.42
C GLN A 76 8.94 -11.31 14.53
N ALA A 77 8.92 -10.09 15.05
CA ALA A 77 8.47 -8.93 14.29
C ALA A 77 9.55 -8.55 13.26
N GLY A 78 9.14 -8.35 12.01
CA GLY A 78 9.98 -7.70 11.01
C GLY A 78 10.08 -6.19 11.26
N SER A 79 10.90 -5.50 10.46
CA SER A 79 11.00 -4.04 10.52
C SER A 79 9.62 -3.38 10.34
N GLY A 80 9.32 -2.38 11.17
CA GLY A 80 8.04 -1.67 11.13
C GLY A 80 6.87 -2.40 11.80
N ILE A 81 7.09 -3.55 12.43
CA ILE A 81 6.06 -4.30 13.17
C ILE A 81 6.47 -4.40 14.64
N ARG A 82 5.50 -4.23 15.54
CA ARG A 82 5.63 -4.45 16.98
C ARG A 82 4.67 -5.56 17.41
N ILE A 83 5.19 -6.55 18.13
CA ILE A 83 4.41 -7.66 18.70
C ILE A 83 4.49 -7.54 20.23
N GLU A 84 3.35 -7.27 20.86
CA GLU A 84 3.19 -7.21 22.33
C GLU A 84 2.10 -8.17 22.79
N GLY A 85 2.50 -9.31 23.34
CA GLY A 85 1.57 -10.38 23.67
C GLY A 85 0.85 -10.90 22.42
N GLU A 86 -0.46 -10.74 22.38
CA GLU A 86 -1.32 -11.14 21.25
C GLU A 86 -1.57 -10.00 20.25
N VAL A 87 -1.04 -8.79 20.51
CA VAL A 87 -1.25 -7.62 19.66
C VAL A 87 -0.10 -7.47 18.66
N ILE A 88 -0.46 -7.45 17.37
CA ILE A 88 0.45 -7.09 16.27
C ILE A 88 0.06 -5.69 15.81
N SER A 89 1.00 -4.76 15.86
CA SER A 89 0.80 -3.36 15.45
C SER A 89 1.91 -2.89 14.52
N ALA A 90 1.62 -1.89 13.69
CA ALA A 90 2.64 -1.19 12.94
C ALA A 90 3.41 -0.25 13.88
N ASN A 91 4.74 -0.28 13.80
CA ASN A 91 5.59 0.72 14.43
C ASN A 91 5.61 1.98 13.56
N ILE A 92 4.61 2.84 13.75
CA ILE A 92 4.46 4.09 13.01
C ILE A 92 5.35 5.15 13.67
N ILE A 93 6.37 5.60 12.94
CA ILE A 93 7.18 6.74 13.37
C ILE A 93 6.35 8.00 13.12
N THR A 94 6.11 8.77 14.18
CA THR A 94 5.39 10.03 14.09
C THR A 94 6.30 11.17 14.50
N HIS A 95 6.07 12.32 13.90
CA HIS A 95 6.83 13.54 14.06
C HIS A 95 5.98 14.62 14.74
N GLN A 96 6.66 15.57 15.36
CA GLN A 96 6.02 16.70 16.04
C GLN A 96 6.69 18.03 15.71
N ILE A 97 5.92 19.11 15.79
CA ILE A 97 6.43 20.48 15.57
C ILE A 97 7.56 20.77 16.56
N GLY A 98 8.67 21.32 16.05
CA GLY A 98 9.89 21.63 16.80
C GLY A 98 10.94 20.52 16.82
N GLU A 99 10.60 19.32 16.34
CA GLU A 99 11.56 18.21 16.23
C GLU A 99 12.66 18.54 15.21
N LEU A 100 13.90 18.19 15.54
CA LEU A 100 14.99 18.19 14.59
C LEU A 100 14.90 16.92 13.75
N TYR A 101 14.65 17.08 12.45
CA TYR A 101 14.50 15.97 11.52
C TYR A 101 15.12 16.31 10.17
N GLN A 102 15.95 15.39 9.67
CA GLN A 102 16.58 15.48 8.35
C GLN A 102 17.27 16.83 8.05
N GLY A 103 18.06 17.34 9.01
CA GLY A 103 18.79 18.60 8.90
C GLY A 103 17.93 19.87 9.03
N GLY A 104 16.66 19.73 9.41
CA GLY A 104 15.75 20.85 9.62
C GLY A 104 14.94 20.76 10.91
N ILE A 105 14.03 21.71 11.07
CA ILE A 105 13.07 21.80 12.18
C ILE A 105 11.67 21.56 11.62
N VAL A 106 10.97 20.55 12.11
CA VAL A 106 9.60 20.25 11.72
C VAL A 106 8.70 21.42 12.12
N PHE A 107 7.98 22.01 11.17
CA PHE A 107 7.04 23.12 11.45
C PHE A 107 5.60 22.81 11.06
N TRP A 108 5.37 21.72 10.34
CA TRP A 108 4.04 21.21 10.03
C TRP A 108 4.09 19.70 9.88
N VAL A 109 3.05 19.02 10.33
CA VAL A 109 2.85 17.58 10.20
C VAL A 109 1.43 17.31 9.73
N ASP A 110 1.26 16.28 8.91
CA ASP A 110 -0.06 15.85 8.44
C ASP A 110 -0.85 15.12 9.55
N ASN A 111 -2.09 14.74 9.24
CA ASN A 111 -2.96 14.02 10.18
C ASN A 111 -2.43 12.64 10.60
N THR A 112 -1.51 12.05 9.84
CA THR A 112 -0.90 10.76 10.16
C THR A 112 0.31 10.92 11.08
N GLY A 113 0.89 12.12 11.13
CA GLY A 113 2.12 12.44 11.85
C GLY A 113 3.37 11.88 11.17
N GLN A 114 3.27 11.18 10.03
CA GLN A 114 4.41 10.55 9.36
C GLN A 114 5.08 11.47 8.35
N HIS A 115 4.32 12.42 7.79
CA HIS A 115 4.80 13.33 6.77
C HIS A 115 4.60 14.77 7.20
N GLY A 116 5.41 15.65 6.63
CA GLY A 116 5.35 17.05 7.03
C GLY A 116 6.28 17.95 6.26
N LEU A 117 6.44 19.16 6.80
CA LEU A 117 7.36 20.16 6.31
C LEU A 117 8.39 20.49 7.38
N ILE A 118 9.65 20.55 6.97
CA ILE A 118 10.79 21.01 7.77
C ILE A 118 11.34 22.32 7.21
N ALA A 119 11.85 23.16 8.09
CA ALA A 119 12.53 24.40 7.76
C ALA A 119 14.03 24.30 8.03
N SER A 120 14.86 25.02 7.28
CA SER A 120 16.28 25.16 7.58
C SER A 120 16.46 25.79 8.97
N LYS A 121 17.42 25.29 9.76
CA LYS A 121 17.66 25.79 11.12
C LYS A 121 18.05 27.27 11.14
N ASN A 122 18.77 27.70 10.11
CA ASN A 122 19.20 29.07 9.90
C ASN A 122 18.69 29.61 8.57
N ASP A 123 18.74 30.93 8.43
CA ASP A 123 18.53 31.59 7.14
C ASP A 123 19.65 31.19 6.18
N VAL A 124 19.30 30.95 4.92
CA VAL A 124 20.25 30.48 3.90
C VAL A 124 21.23 31.59 3.50
N ASN A 125 20.88 32.84 3.78
CA ASN A 125 21.62 34.05 3.46
C ASN A 125 21.80 34.91 4.73
N SER A 126 22.91 35.63 4.81
CA SER A 126 23.15 36.60 5.90
C SER A 126 22.62 38.01 5.61
N GLU A 127 22.45 38.34 4.33
CA GLU A 127 21.95 39.63 3.84
C GLU A 127 20.84 39.40 2.82
N GLY A 128 19.81 40.25 2.81
CA GLY A 128 18.65 40.06 1.94
C GLY A 128 19.01 40.01 0.45
N ILE A 129 18.21 39.25 -0.30
CA ILE A 129 18.44 38.94 -1.72
C ILE A 129 17.24 39.34 -2.58
N GLN A 130 17.46 39.47 -3.88
CA GLN A 130 16.40 39.68 -4.85
C GLN A 130 15.58 38.42 -5.10
N TRP A 131 14.28 38.59 -5.37
CA TRP A 131 13.41 37.50 -5.81
C TRP A 131 13.67 37.13 -7.28
N ARG A 132 13.93 38.13 -8.13
CA ARG A 132 14.29 37.95 -9.55
C ARG A 132 15.80 37.87 -9.75
N ASN A 133 16.21 37.42 -10.94
CA ASN A 133 17.62 37.27 -11.29
C ASN A 133 18.12 38.39 -12.22
N GLY A 134 18.74 39.43 -11.66
CA GLY A 134 19.35 40.50 -12.45
C GLY A 134 18.35 41.52 -13.03
N GLU A 135 18.78 42.25 -14.06
CA GLU A 135 18.11 43.48 -14.51
C GLU A 135 17.11 43.33 -15.66
N SER A 136 16.91 42.15 -16.24
CA SER A 136 16.20 41.84 -17.50
C SER A 136 14.69 42.18 -17.57
N GLY A 137 14.23 43.16 -16.80
CA GLY A 137 12.87 43.64 -16.74
C GLY A 137 12.00 42.86 -15.76
N ASN A 138 10.75 43.31 -15.67
CA ASN A 138 9.71 42.64 -14.89
C ASN A 138 8.96 41.65 -15.81
N LYS A 139 8.75 40.42 -15.35
CA LYS A 139 8.02 39.39 -16.11
C LYS A 139 7.12 38.57 -15.20
N ILE A 140 6.10 37.98 -15.81
CA ILE A 140 5.22 37.00 -15.17
C ILE A 140 5.91 35.65 -15.25
N THR A 141 6.15 35.05 -14.08
CA THR A 141 6.78 33.74 -13.90
C THR A 141 5.73 32.64 -13.64
N ASN A 142 4.46 33.02 -13.42
CA ASN A 142 3.35 32.11 -13.10
C ASN A 142 3.53 31.29 -11.81
N ALA A 143 4.49 31.66 -10.96
CA ALA A 143 4.72 31.06 -9.65
C ALA A 143 3.68 31.57 -8.62
N ARG A 144 2.40 31.24 -8.83
CA ARG A 144 1.26 31.77 -8.04
C ARG A 144 0.59 30.73 -7.16
N ALA A 145 1.09 29.49 -7.13
CA ALA A 145 0.52 28.46 -6.29
C ALA A 145 0.69 28.84 -4.81
N ASP A 146 -0.28 28.45 -3.98
CA ASP A 146 -0.27 28.73 -2.54
C ASP A 146 -0.91 27.56 -1.78
N GLY A 147 -0.42 27.30 -0.56
CA GLY A 147 -0.81 26.13 0.24
C GLY A 147 0.36 25.19 0.54
N ILE A 148 0.09 24.11 1.30
CA ILE A 148 1.07 23.07 1.63
C ILE A 148 1.64 22.44 0.34
N GLY A 149 2.97 22.42 0.21
CA GLY A 149 3.71 21.88 -0.93
C GLY A 149 3.76 22.79 -2.15
N ALA A 150 3.08 23.94 -2.14
CA ALA A 150 3.03 24.82 -3.31
C ALA A 150 4.37 25.51 -3.60
N GLY A 151 5.19 25.75 -2.56
CA GLY A 151 6.49 26.39 -2.69
C GLY A 151 7.45 25.64 -3.61
N GLU A 152 7.38 24.30 -3.63
CA GLU A 152 8.26 23.48 -4.46
C GLU A 152 8.04 23.75 -5.95
N SER A 153 6.78 23.72 -6.40
CA SER A 153 6.42 23.94 -7.80
C SER A 153 6.75 25.37 -8.23
N ASN A 154 6.44 26.35 -7.38
CA ASN A 154 6.78 27.75 -7.61
C ASN A 154 8.29 27.96 -7.75
N THR A 155 9.08 27.40 -6.83
CA THR A 155 10.54 27.51 -6.82
C THR A 155 11.14 27.01 -8.13
N ARG A 156 10.67 25.86 -8.63
CA ARG A 156 11.10 25.30 -9.92
C ARG A 156 10.76 26.23 -11.09
N LEU A 157 9.55 26.81 -11.12
CA LEU A 157 9.16 27.77 -12.14
C LEU A 157 10.01 29.03 -12.09
N ILE A 158 10.29 29.56 -10.90
CA ILE A 158 11.15 30.74 -10.74
C ILE A 158 12.55 30.45 -11.28
N ILE A 159 13.14 29.32 -10.94
CA ILE A 159 14.47 28.98 -11.42
C ILE A 159 14.49 28.83 -12.94
N ALA A 160 13.52 28.11 -13.51
CA ALA A 160 13.43 27.91 -14.95
C ALA A 160 13.32 29.23 -15.72
N GLU A 161 12.49 30.16 -15.25
CA GLU A 161 12.25 31.43 -15.93
C GLU A 161 13.33 32.48 -15.68
N GLN A 162 13.94 32.50 -14.49
CA GLN A 162 14.87 33.56 -14.09
C GLN A 162 16.34 33.25 -14.45
N THR A 163 16.73 31.97 -14.59
CA THR A 163 18.13 31.61 -14.87
C THR A 163 18.63 32.18 -16.21
N ILE A 164 17.76 32.27 -17.21
CA ILE A 164 18.12 32.80 -18.53
C ILE A 164 18.50 34.28 -18.51
N ASP A 165 18.03 35.05 -17.51
CA ASP A 165 18.30 36.48 -17.40
C ASP A 165 19.75 36.77 -16.97
N ASN A 166 20.30 35.92 -16.10
CA ASN A 166 21.69 35.99 -15.66
C ASN A 166 22.18 34.61 -15.20
N GLN A 167 22.96 33.93 -16.05
CA GLN A 167 23.39 32.55 -15.80
C GLN A 167 24.34 32.38 -14.60
N THR A 168 24.93 33.47 -14.10
CA THR A 168 25.81 33.45 -12.91
C THR A 168 25.15 34.12 -11.69
N GLY A 169 23.93 34.63 -11.85
CA GLY A 169 23.24 35.36 -10.80
C GLY A 169 22.67 34.45 -9.71
N GLN A 170 22.40 35.07 -8.56
CA GLN A 170 21.81 34.44 -7.38
C GLN A 170 20.51 35.15 -7.04
N PHE A 171 19.49 34.39 -6.67
CA PHE A 171 18.16 34.91 -6.32
C PHE A 171 17.50 33.95 -5.33
N ALA A 172 16.47 34.44 -4.63
CA ALA A 172 15.87 33.76 -3.48
C ALA A 172 15.53 32.28 -3.72
N ALA A 173 14.87 31.97 -4.84
CA ALA A 173 14.48 30.60 -5.18
C ALA A 173 15.69 29.69 -5.46
N LEU A 174 16.72 30.20 -6.15
CA LEU A 174 17.93 29.43 -6.43
C LEU A 174 18.72 29.12 -5.16
N LEU A 175 18.86 30.10 -4.25
CA LEU A 175 19.51 29.88 -2.96
C LEU A 175 18.81 28.77 -2.15
N ALA A 176 17.48 28.84 -2.05
CA ALA A 176 16.73 27.81 -1.35
C ALA A 176 16.89 26.43 -2.00
N ASN A 177 16.89 26.35 -3.34
CA ASN A 177 17.03 25.10 -4.08
C ASN A 177 18.44 24.49 -4.01
N GLN A 178 19.48 25.32 -3.91
CA GLN A 178 20.87 24.89 -3.78
C GLN A 178 21.28 24.58 -2.34
N TYR A 179 20.45 24.98 -1.37
CA TYR A 179 20.68 24.64 0.03
C TYR A 179 20.73 23.13 0.21
N SER A 180 21.78 22.67 0.87
CA SER A 180 21.97 21.27 1.23
C SER A 180 22.82 21.16 2.48
N VAL A 181 22.39 20.30 3.40
CA VAL A 181 22.94 20.26 4.75
C VAL A 181 23.02 18.84 5.28
N SER A 182 23.97 18.61 6.18
CA SER A 182 24.10 17.35 6.90
C SER A 182 22.99 17.18 7.96
N GLU A 183 22.96 16.04 8.65
CA GLU A 183 21.97 15.74 9.68
C GLU A 183 21.97 16.73 10.86
N ASP A 184 23.10 17.39 11.13
CA ASP A 184 23.19 18.44 12.15
C ASP A 184 22.39 19.71 11.80
N GLY A 185 21.97 19.86 10.54
CA GLY A 185 21.30 21.03 10.01
C GLY A 185 22.16 22.30 9.98
N GLU A 186 23.48 22.16 10.11
CA GLU A 186 24.46 23.26 10.13
C GLU A 186 25.54 23.09 9.07
N THR A 187 26.09 21.89 8.92
CA THR A 187 27.23 21.62 8.04
C THR A 187 26.78 21.54 6.58
N PRO A 188 27.20 22.48 5.70
CA PRO A 188 26.84 22.43 4.29
C PRO A 188 27.41 21.18 3.61
N CYS A 189 26.65 20.58 2.71
CA CYS A 189 27.14 19.43 1.96
C CYS A 189 28.20 19.82 0.92
N VAL A 190 29.12 18.90 0.65
CA VAL A 190 30.00 18.98 -0.53
C VAL A 190 29.24 18.60 -1.79
N THR A 191 29.56 19.24 -2.91
CA THR A 191 29.02 18.91 -4.24
C THR A 191 30.14 18.33 -5.12
N PRO A 192 29.99 17.11 -5.68
CA PRO A 192 28.88 16.19 -5.51
C PRO A 192 28.82 15.57 -4.11
N ALA A 193 27.63 15.20 -3.65
CA ALA A 193 27.44 14.58 -2.34
C ALA A 193 28.19 13.24 -2.24
N ASN A 194 28.85 13.00 -1.10
CA ASN A 194 29.49 11.72 -0.83
C ASN A 194 28.42 10.67 -0.47
N PRO A 195 28.32 9.53 -1.18
CA PRO A 195 27.36 8.46 -0.86
C PRO A 195 27.49 7.86 0.56
N GLN A 196 28.62 8.09 1.23
CA GLN A 196 28.92 7.62 2.58
C GLN A 196 28.49 8.60 3.67
N SER A 197 28.16 9.84 3.31
CA SER A 197 27.67 10.86 4.23
C SER A 197 26.25 11.27 3.87
N LEU A 198 25.37 11.33 4.86
CA LEU A 198 23.99 11.73 4.63
C LEU A 198 23.93 13.23 4.33
N CYS A 199 23.29 13.58 3.22
CA CYS A 199 23.10 14.95 2.78
C CYS A 199 21.63 15.17 2.42
N TYR A 200 21.02 16.18 3.03
CA TYR A 200 19.64 16.57 2.78
C TYR A 200 19.60 17.76 1.82
N GLY A 201 19.26 17.48 0.57
CA GLY A 201 18.94 18.46 -0.47
C GLY A 201 17.45 18.47 -0.82
N GLY A 202 17.08 19.14 -1.91
CA GLY A 202 15.67 19.22 -2.35
C GLY A 202 14.85 20.22 -1.54
N TRP A 203 15.52 21.23 -0.99
CA TRP A 203 14.91 22.36 -0.33
C TRP A 203 14.33 23.33 -1.36
N TYR A 204 13.38 24.15 -0.95
CA TYR A 204 12.73 25.13 -1.82
C TYR A 204 12.31 26.38 -1.05
N LEU A 205 12.03 27.45 -1.80
CA LEU A 205 11.51 28.69 -1.23
C LEU A 205 10.02 28.47 -0.91
N PRO A 206 9.56 28.66 0.33
CA PRO A 206 8.19 28.38 0.72
C PRO A 206 7.19 29.27 -0.02
N SER A 207 5.99 28.77 -0.29
CA SER A 207 4.84 29.62 -0.65
C SER A 207 4.50 30.57 0.50
N ILE A 208 3.73 31.62 0.23
CA ILE A 208 3.37 32.59 1.27
C ILE A 208 2.55 31.94 2.40
N TYR A 209 1.74 30.93 2.09
CA TYR A 209 1.06 30.08 3.08
C TYR A 209 2.06 29.32 3.95
N GLU A 210 3.00 28.60 3.35
CA GLU A 210 4.01 27.81 4.08
C GLU A 210 4.90 28.71 4.95
N LEU A 211 5.27 29.89 4.45
CA LEU A 211 6.07 30.86 5.19
C LEU A 211 5.31 31.40 6.42
N SER A 212 4.03 31.72 6.24
CA SER A 212 3.16 32.16 7.34
C SER A 212 2.96 31.06 8.38
N LEU A 213 2.80 29.82 7.94
CA LEU A 213 2.67 28.65 8.80
C LEU A 213 3.95 28.39 9.60
N LEU A 214 5.10 28.45 8.94
CA LEU A 214 6.41 28.33 9.55
C LEU A 214 6.58 29.37 10.67
N LYS A 215 6.30 30.64 10.38
CA LYS A 215 6.36 31.72 11.37
C LYS A 215 5.43 31.42 12.56
N ALA A 216 4.17 31.10 12.28
CA ALA A 216 3.16 30.87 13.31
C ALA A 216 3.50 29.72 14.25
N ASN A 217 4.13 28.66 13.74
CA ASN A 217 4.40 27.45 14.51
C ASN A 217 5.75 27.48 15.24
N LEU A 218 6.80 28.07 14.64
CA LEU A 218 8.15 28.04 15.22
C LEU A 218 8.49 29.27 16.07
N GLN A 219 8.12 30.47 15.62
CA GLN A 219 8.59 31.70 16.24
C GLN A 219 8.00 31.95 17.64
N PRO A 220 6.68 31.82 17.90
CA PRO A 220 6.11 32.05 19.24
C PRO A 220 6.64 31.09 20.30
N GLN A 221 7.07 29.91 19.88
CA GLN A 221 7.62 28.87 20.76
C GLN A 221 9.13 29.01 20.96
N GLY A 222 9.80 29.94 20.27
CA GLY A 222 11.25 30.09 20.33
C GLY A 222 12.01 28.88 19.78
N LEU A 223 11.38 28.08 18.91
CA LEU A 223 11.96 26.84 18.37
C LEU A 223 12.97 27.10 17.25
N ALA A 224 12.93 28.28 16.64
CA ALA A 224 13.88 28.71 15.63
C ALA A 224 14.17 30.21 15.78
N SER A 225 15.41 30.58 15.46
CA SER A 225 15.84 31.99 15.43
C SER A 225 15.62 32.55 14.03
N PHE A 226 14.85 33.62 13.90
CA PHE A 226 14.61 34.35 12.66
C PHE A 226 15.20 35.75 12.75
N ALA A 227 15.76 36.25 11.66
CA ALA A 227 16.05 37.67 11.53
C ALA A 227 14.75 38.48 11.69
N PRO A 228 14.78 39.63 12.39
CA PRO A 228 13.61 40.49 12.59
C PRO A 228 13.24 41.29 11.33
N ASP A 229 13.28 40.67 10.16
CA ASP A 229 13.23 41.29 8.83
C ASP A 229 12.17 40.64 7.92
N TYR A 230 12.16 41.02 6.65
CA TYR A 230 11.30 40.44 5.63
C TYR A 230 11.88 39.12 5.09
N TYR A 231 10.98 38.21 4.76
CA TYR A 231 11.30 36.93 4.13
C TYR A 231 10.55 36.78 2.82
N TRP A 232 11.26 36.33 1.78
CA TRP A 232 10.64 36.02 0.49
C TRP A 232 9.82 34.75 0.56
N SER A 233 8.63 34.82 -0.03
CA SER A 233 7.92 33.64 -0.49
C SER A 233 8.17 33.40 -1.97
N SER A 234 7.93 32.18 -2.42
CA SER A 234 7.89 31.82 -3.83
C SER A 234 6.64 32.34 -4.55
N THR A 235 5.67 32.91 -3.82
CA THR A 235 4.38 33.31 -4.38
C THR A 235 4.52 34.67 -5.07
N GLU A 236 4.32 34.68 -6.38
CA GLU A 236 4.30 35.86 -7.23
C GLU A 236 3.00 36.64 -7.06
N CYS A 237 3.11 37.95 -6.86
CA CYS A 237 1.95 38.84 -6.85
C CYS A 237 1.62 39.37 -8.25
N GLY A 238 2.64 39.70 -9.04
CA GLY A 238 2.48 40.41 -10.30
C GLY A 238 3.73 40.37 -11.16
N VAL A 239 3.71 41.16 -12.24
CA VAL A 239 4.82 41.30 -13.19
C VAL A 239 6.10 41.75 -12.47
N SER A 240 6.00 42.77 -11.61
CA SER A 240 7.13 43.36 -10.88
C SER A 240 7.17 43.02 -9.39
N LYS A 241 6.12 42.38 -8.85
CA LYS A 241 5.94 42.21 -7.40
C LYS A 241 5.86 40.73 -7.00
N ALA A 242 6.42 40.41 -5.84
CA ALA A 242 6.28 39.12 -5.15
C ALA A 242 5.94 39.34 -3.67
N TRP A 243 5.42 38.30 -3.01
CA TRP A 243 4.99 38.40 -1.62
C TRP A 243 6.16 38.20 -0.64
N LEU A 244 6.25 39.10 0.33
CA LEU A 244 7.12 39.05 1.50
C LEU A 244 6.28 38.91 2.75
N GLN A 245 6.87 38.34 3.80
CA GLN A 245 6.34 38.44 5.16
C GLN A 245 7.38 39.02 6.11
N ASN A 246 6.97 39.98 6.92
CA ASN A 246 7.79 40.55 8.00
C ASN A 246 7.74 39.62 9.22
N PHE A 247 8.89 39.11 9.67
CA PHE A 247 8.94 38.19 10.80
C PHE A 247 8.91 38.90 12.16
N SER A 248 9.15 40.22 12.21
CA SER A 248 8.93 41.03 13.42
C SER A 248 7.46 41.33 13.67
N THR A 249 6.71 41.71 12.63
CA THR A 249 5.32 42.19 12.77
C THR A 249 4.27 41.17 12.34
N GLY A 250 4.63 40.21 11.51
CA GLY A 250 3.70 39.28 10.85
C GLY A 250 3.03 39.84 9.59
N GLU A 251 3.30 41.10 9.23
CA GLU A 251 2.73 41.75 8.05
C GLU A 251 3.12 41.00 6.76
N VAL A 252 2.12 40.75 5.90
CA VAL A 252 2.31 40.19 4.56
C VAL A 252 2.06 41.30 3.54
N LEU A 253 3.02 41.55 2.65
CA LEU A 253 2.92 42.61 1.65
C LEU A 253 3.62 42.23 0.35
N ALA A 254 3.24 42.88 -0.75
CA ALA A 254 3.87 42.70 -2.05
C ALA A 254 4.98 43.74 -2.27
N SER A 255 6.19 43.29 -2.57
CA SER A 255 7.36 44.15 -2.81
C SER A 255 7.97 43.91 -4.18
N ASP A 256 8.79 44.86 -4.65
CA ASP A 256 9.49 44.74 -5.93
C ASP A 256 10.40 43.52 -5.92
N LYS A 257 10.30 42.70 -6.97
CA LYS A 257 11.15 41.50 -7.12
C LYS A 257 12.64 41.83 -7.15
N SER A 258 13.00 43.07 -7.49
CA SER A 258 14.35 43.62 -7.47
C SER A 258 14.82 44.09 -6.08
N SER A 259 13.95 44.09 -5.08
CA SER A 259 14.31 44.49 -3.72
C SER A 259 15.22 43.46 -3.07
N THR A 260 16.24 43.92 -2.36
CA THR A 260 17.17 43.09 -1.57
C THR A 260 16.75 42.99 -0.10
N LEU A 261 15.48 43.26 0.22
CA LEU A 261 15.00 43.25 1.60
C LEU A 261 14.68 41.85 2.14
N GLY A 262 14.48 40.86 1.27
CA GLY A 262 13.97 39.57 1.68
C GLY A 262 15.06 38.54 1.97
N HIS A 263 15.01 37.95 3.16
CA HIS A 263 15.76 36.77 3.54
C HIS A 263 15.10 35.49 3.03
N VAL A 264 15.85 34.39 3.08
CA VAL A 264 15.45 33.07 2.61
C VAL A 264 15.51 32.08 3.77
N ARG A 265 14.34 31.55 4.14
CA ARG A 265 14.22 30.37 4.98
C ARG A 265 13.78 29.22 4.08
N ALA A 266 14.66 28.26 3.84
CA ALA A 266 14.34 27.17 2.95
C ALA A 266 13.48 26.13 3.68
N VAL A 267 12.55 25.51 2.95
CA VAL A 267 11.69 24.45 3.48
C VAL A 267 11.76 23.20 2.61
N ARG A 268 11.37 22.06 3.16
CA ARG A 268 11.39 20.77 2.47
C ARG A 268 10.30 19.86 3.02
N GLN A 269 9.74 19.03 2.16
CA GLN A 269 8.83 17.94 2.54
C GLN A 269 9.60 16.69 2.97
N PHE A 270 9.05 15.94 3.92
CA PHE A 270 9.57 14.65 4.36
C PHE A 270 8.46 13.60 4.48
#